data_AF-A0AB35UTK3-F1
#
_entry.id   AF-A0AB35UTK3-F1
#
_cell.length_a   1.000
_cell.length_b   1.000
_cell.length_c   1.000
_cell.angle_alpha   90.00
_cell.angle_beta   90.00
_cell.angle_gamma   90.00
#
_symmetry.space_group_name_H-M   'P 1'
#
loop_
_entity.id
_entity.type
_entity.pdbx_description
1 polymer ?
#
loop_
_entity_poly.entity_id
_entity_poly.type
_entity_poly.pdbx_seq_one_letter_code
_entity_poly.pdbx_strand_id
1 'polypeptide(L)'
;MAIVYCNKCKQCGESKLKGSGWITFILILFYIIPGVIYMIWRRSGLGECKFCGSSDVIPVSQKPVKQIQQPTSQPLFENVPNINCPDCRELIRFDAKKCKHCGSFINNQKSD
;
A
#
# COMPACT_ATOMS: atom_id res chain seq x y z
N MET A 1 -11.57 -11.27 0.12
CA MET A 1 -10.75 -11.22 -1.11
C MET A 1 -9.66 -10.19 -0.88
N ALA A 2 -8.40 -10.51 -1.17
CA ALA A 2 -7.28 -9.60 -0.95
C ALA A 2 -6.96 -8.85 -2.25
N ILE A 3 -6.57 -7.58 -2.14
CA ILE A 3 -6.00 -6.85 -3.26
C ILE A 3 -4.56 -7.34 -3.47
N VAL A 4 -4.27 -7.82 -4.67
CA VAL A 4 -2.95 -8.34 -5.04
C VAL A 4 -2.43 -7.61 -6.26
N TYR A 5 -1.12 -7.42 -6.29
CA TYR A 5 -0.39 -6.90 -7.44
C TYR A 5 0.21 -8.08 -8.22
N CYS A 6 0.00 -8.11 -9.53
CA CYS A 6 0.58 -9.15 -10.38
C CYS A 6 1.87 -8.68 -11.05
N ASN A 7 2.95 -9.48 -10.95
CA ASN A 7 4.24 -9.15 -11.56
C ASN A 7 4.26 -9.32 -13.09
N LYS A 8 3.42 -10.22 -13.63
CA LYS A 8 3.34 -10.51 -15.07
C LYS A 8 2.60 -9.42 -15.84
N CYS A 9 1.39 -9.09 -15.41
CA CYS A 9 0.51 -8.15 -16.12
C CYS A 9 0.46 -6.74 -15.51
N LYS A 10 1.19 -6.51 -14.40
CA LYS A 10 1.35 -5.21 -13.72
C LYS A 10 0.06 -4.52 -13.27
N GLN A 11 -1.07 -5.23 -13.30
CA GLN A 11 -2.35 -4.71 -12.83
C GLN A 11 -2.63 -5.11 -11.38
N CYS A 12 -3.33 -4.22 -10.68
CA CYS A 12 -3.79 -4.43 -9.32
C CYS A 12 -5.26 -4.89 -9.37
N GLY A 13 -5.61 -5.89 -8.60
CA GLY A 13 -6.99 -6.34 -8.55
C GLY A 13 -7.25 -7.37 -7.47
N GLU A 14 -8.49 -7.83 -7.41
CA GLU A 14 -8.89 -8.89 -6.51
C GLU A 14 -8.24 -10.21 -6.92
N SER A 15 -7.75 -10.97 -5.94
CA SER A 15 -7.26 -12.32 -6.20
C SER A 15 -8.40 -13.32 -6.36
N LYS A 16 -8.26 -14.21 -7.36
CA LYS A 16 -9.13 -15.36 -7.55
C LYS A 16 -8.58 -16.55 -6.75
N LEU A 17 -9.43 -17.32 -6.10
CA LEU A 17 -9.04 -18.53 -5.38
C LEU A 17 -8.52 -19.61 -6.37
N LYS A 18 -7.50 -20.36 -5.95
CA LYS A 18 -6.97 -21.49 -6.71
C LYS A 18 -7.91 -22.70 -6.65
N GLY A 19 -8.19 -23.30 -7.81
CA GLY A 19 -8.89 -24.58 -7.94
C GLY A 19 -10.43 -24.55 -7.78
N SER A 20 -11.07 -25.69 -8.05
CA SER A 20 -12.54 -25.85 -7.98
C SER A 20 -12.98 -26.51 -6.68
N GLY A 21 -13.97 -25.93 -5.99
CA GLY A 21 -14.39 -26.38 -4.65
C GLY A 21 -14.96 -27.80 -4.63
N TRP A 22 -15.43 -28.25 -5.79
CA TRP A 22 -15.97 -29.58 -6.01
C TRP A 22 -14.94 -30.70 -5.82
N ILE A 23 -13.67 -30.47 -6.17
CA ILE A 23 -12.61 -31.46 -5.95
C ILE A 23 -12.45 -31.74 -4.45
N THR A 24 -12.52 -30.71 -3.60
CA THR A 24 -12.43 -30.88 -2.15
C THR A 24 -13.54 -31.77 -1.62
N PHE A 25 -14.77 -31.56 -2.10
CA PHE A 25 -15.94 -32.32 -1.65
C PHE A 25 -15.84 -33.80 -2.02
N ILE A 26 -15.41 -34.10 -3.26
CA ILE A 26 -15.19 -35.48 -3.72
C ILE A 26 -14.10 -36.15 -2.88
N LEU A 27 -12.95 -35.48 -2.67
CA LEU A 27 -11.85 -36.04 -1.89
C LEU A 27 -12.29 -36.38 -0.47
N ILE A 28 -13.04 -35.50 0.20
CA ILE A 28 -13.49 -35.72 1.57
C ILE A 28 -14.50 -36.87 1.68
N LEU A 29 -15.33 -37.06 0.64
CA LEU A 29 -16.35 -38.11 0.60
C LEU A 29 -15.73 -39.51 0.43
N PHE A 30 -14.64 -39.63 -0.33
CA PHE A 30 -13.92 -40.90 -0.50
C PHE A 30 -12.87 -41.13 0.60
N TYR A 31 -12.17 -40.09 1.05
CA TYR A 31 -11.14 -40.17 2.08
C TYR A 31 -10.96 -38.81 2.81
N ILE A 32 -11.25 -38.77 4.11
CA ILE A 32 -11.17 -37.55 4.93
C ILE A 32 -9.78 -36.89 4.87
N ILE A 33 -8.71 -37.68 4.96
CA ILE A 33 -7.32 -37.20 5.02
C ILE A 33 -6.91 -36.37 3.79
N PRO A 34 -6.99 -36.89 2.53
CA PRO A 34 -6.64 -36.11 1.34
C PRO A 34 -7.58 -34.91 1.13
N GLY A 35 -8.85 -35.00 1.54
CA GLY A 35 -9.78 -33.87 1.49
C GLY A 35 -9.33 -32.70 2.37
N VAL A 36 -8.92 -32.98 3.61
CA VAL A 36 -8.44 -31.95 4.55
C VAL A 36 -7.14 -31.31 4.05
N ILE A 37 -6.18 -32.10 3.57
CA ILE A 37 -4.91 -31.61 3.00
C ILE A 37 -5.18 -30.66 1.81
N TYR A 38 -6.06 -31.06 0.91
CA TYR A 38 -6.43 -30.23 -0.23
C TYR A 38 -7.13 -28.94 0.19
N MET A 39 -7.96 -28.98 1.25
CA MET A 39 -8.64 -27.80 1.78
C MET A 39 -7.66 -26.78 2.38
N ILE A 40 -6.62 -27.26 3.08
CA ILE A 40 -5.55 -26.42 3.64
C ILE A 40 -4.74 -25.79 2.50
N TRP A 41 -4.33 -26.58 1.51
CA TRP A 41 -3.60 -26.06 0.34
C TRP A 41 -4.43 -25.05 -0.46
N ARG A 42 -5.72 -25.34 -0.69
CA ARG A 42 -6.66 -24.46 -1.38
C ARG A 42 -6.83 -23.11 -0.68
N ARG A 43 -6.84 -23.11 0.66
CA ARG A 43 -7.03 -21.91 1.48
C ARG A 43 -5.73 -21.16 1.77
N SER A 44 -4.59 -21.84 1.64
CA SER A 44 -3.27 -21.27 1.86
C SER A 44 -2.74 -20.62 0.57
N GLY A 45 -2.80 -19.30 0.49
CA GLY A 45 -2.15 -18.54 -0.58
C GLY A 45 -2.86 -17.24 -0.93
N LEU A 46 -2.15 -16.38 -1.68
CA LEU A 46 -2.70 -15.11 -2.16
C LEU A 46 -3.69 -15.26 -3.32
N GLY A 47 -3.76 -16.44 -3.94
CA GLY A 47 -4.61 -16.72 -5.10
C GLY A 47 -3.89 -16.50 -6.44
N GLU A 48 -4.68 -16.36 -7.50
CA GLU A 48 -4.22 -16.07 -8.87
C GLU A 48 -4.74 -14.70 -9.32
N CYS A 49 -4.01 -14.08 -10.25
CA CYS A 49 -4.46 -12.85 -10.88
C CYS A 49 -5.75 -13.09 -11.68
N LYS A 50 -6.82 -12.32 -11.42
CA LYS A 50 -8.10 -12.44 -12.14
C LYS A 50 -7.99 -12.21 -13.66
N PHE A 51 -7.01 -11.42 -14.09
CA PHE A 51 -6.90 -10.97 -15.47
C PHE A 51 -6.03 -11.87 -16.35
N CYS A 52 -4.92 -12.41 -15.82
CA CYS A 52 -3.99 -13.25 -16.58
C CYS A 52 -3.87 -14.68 -16.04
N GLY A 53 -4.47 -14.99 -14.88
CA GLY A 53 -4.37 -16.31 -14.25
C GLY A 53 -3.00 -16.64 -13.65
N SER A 54 -2.03 -15.72 -13.70
CA SER A 54 -0.70 -16.04 -13.16
C SER A 54 -0.72 -16.14 -11.64
N SER A 55 0.00 -17.14 -11.11
CA SER A 55 0.24 -17.32 -9.67
C SER A 55 1.28 -16.35 -9.08
N ASP A 56 1.95 -15.56 -9.92
CA ASP A 56 3.01 -14.62 -9.55
C ASP A 56 2.39 -13.29 -9.10
N VAL A 57 1.79 -13.34 -7.91
CA VAL A 57 1.11 -12.21 -7.28
C VAL A 57 1.68 -11.96 -5.88
N ILE A 58 1.85 -10.69 -5.54
CA ILE A 58 2.33 -10.22 -4.23
C ILE A 58 1.24 -9.34 -3.58
N PRO A 59 1.16 -9.28 -2.24
CA PRO A 59 0.19 -8.42 -1.58
C PRO A 59 0.59 -6.96 -1.78
N VAL A 60 -0.40 -6.09 -2.01
CA VAL A 60 -0.15 -4.66 -2.28
C VAL A 60 0.63 -4.00 -1.14
N SER A 61 0.40 -4.42 0.10
CA SER A 61 1.11 -3.93 1.29
C SER A 61 2.62 -4.21 1.29
N GLN A 62 3.10 -5.22 0.56
CA GLN A 62 4.52 -5.58 0.51
C GLN A 62 5.25 -4.97 -0.67
N LYS A 63 4.56 -4.27 -1.57
CA LYS A 63 5.25 -3.59 -2.66
C LYS A 63 6.07 -2.45 -2.05
N PRO A 64 7.42 -2.45 -2.15
CA PRO A 64 8.21 -1.32 -1.69
C PRO A 64 7.67 -0.07 -2.38
N VAL A 65 7.46 0.99 -1.59
CA VAL A 65 6.80 2.27 -1.91
C VAL A 65 7.60 3.08 -2.93
N LYS A 66 8.01 2.46 -4.05
CA LYS A 66 8.61 3.18 -5.15
C LYS A 66 7.56 3.67 -6.12
N GLN A 67 6.54 2.91 -6.52
CA GLN A 67 5.52 3.40 -7.47
C GLN A 67 4.19 2.61 -7.43
N ILE A 68 3.37 2.84 -6.40
CA ILE A 68 1.90 2.80 -6.53
C ILE A 68 1.42 4.07 -5.83
N GLN A 69 1.29 5.16 -6.59
CA GLN A 69 0.46 6.27 -6.17
C GLN A 69 -1.00 5.81 -6.29
N GLN A 70 -1.53 5.23 -5.21
CA GLN A 70 -2.91 5.54 -4.88
C GLN A 70 -2.89 6.89 -4.15
N PRO A 71 -3.88 7.77 -4.39
CA PRO A 71 -3.99 9.05 -3.72
C PRO A 71 -4.39 8.81 -2.26
N THR A 72 -3.43 8.39 -1.45
CA THR A 72 -3.52 8.52 -0.01
C THR A 72 -3.34 10.00 0.28
N SER A 73 -4.43 10.65 0.69
CA SER A 73 -4.43 11.98 1.26
C SER A 73 -3.63 12.00 2.58
N GLN A 74 -2.32 11.89 2.48
CA GLN A 74 -1.38 12.22 3.54
C GLN A 74 -0.46 13.27 2.94
N PRO A 75 -0.63 14.55 3.33
CA PRO A 75 0.22 15.59 2.79
C PRO A 75 1.67 15.36 3.24
N LEU A 76 2.56 15.42 2.25
CA LEU A 76 4.01 15.33 2.30
C LEU A 76 4.60 16.39 3.25
N PHE A 77 4.54 16.17 4.57
CA PHE A 77 5.09 17.08 5.58
C PHE A 77 6.22 16.46 6.41
N GLU A 78 6.78 15.32 6.01
CA GLU A 78 7.81 14.63 6.81
C GLU A 78 9.16 15.38 6.82
N ASN A 79 9.43 16.30 5.87
CA ASN A 79 10.73 16.99 5.76
C ASN A 79 10.62 18.47 5.37
N VAL A 80 9.82 19.26 6.10
CA VAL A 80 9.84 20.72 5.91
C VAL A 80 11.05 21.30 6.64
N PRO A 81 12.00 21.96 5.96
CA PRO A 81 13.17 22.52 6.61
C PRO A 81 12.77 23.59 7.64
N ASN A 82 13.55 23.67 8.71
CA ASN A 82 13.42 24.74 9.70
C ASN A 82 14.32 25.92 9.28
N ILE A 83 13.80 27.12 9.45
CA ILE A 83 14.54 28.38 9.22
C ILE A 83 14.44 29.26 10.47
N ASN A 84 15.40 30.16 10.65
CA ASN A 84 15.31 31.17 11.70
C ASN A 84 14.43 32.34 11.24
N CYS A 85 13.56 32.83 12.12
CA CYS A 85 12.76 34.03 11.86
C CYS A 85 13.66 35.28 11.73
N PRO A 86 13.47 36.17 10.74
CA PRO A 86 14.30 37.35 10.55
C PRO A 86 14.18 38.38 11.70
N ASP A 87 13.02 38.47 12.36
CA ASP A 87 12.78 39.46 13.40
C ASP A 87 13.27 39.02 14.79
N CYS A 88 13.01 37.77 15.19
CA CYS A 88 13.32 37.27 16.53
C CYS A 88 14.35 36.15 16.59
N ARG A 89 14.85 35.68 15.43
CA ARG A 89 15.88 34.64 15.27
C ARG A 89 15.53 33.24 15.80
N GLU A 90 14.31 33.05 16.24
CA GLU A 90 13.83 31.76 16.76
C GLU A 90 13.56 30.75 15.62
N LEU A 91 13.68 29.45 15.92
CA LEU A 91 13.46 28.39 14.94
C LEU A 91 11.97 28.25 14.59
N ILE A 92 11.64 28.46 13.32
CA ILE A 92 10.31 28.28 12.75
C ILE A 92 10.35 27.30 11.57
N ARG A 93 9.19 26.78 11.17
CA ARG A 93 9.09 25.98 9.95
C ARG A 93 9.14 26.90 8.73
N PHE A 94 9.76 26.46 7.64
CA PHE A 94 9.86 27.24 6.40
C PHE A 94 8.50 27.69 5.83
N ASP A 95 7.44 26.91 6.06
CA ASP A 95 6.08 27.17 5.61
C ASP A 95 5.26 28.08 6.57
N ALA A 96 5.86 28.58 7.65
CA ALA A 96 5.16 29.44 8.60
C ALA A 96 4.90 30.83 8.00
N LYS A 97 3.63 31.25 7.91
CA LYS A 97 3.24 32.62 7.50
C LYS A 97 3.39 33.66 8.62
N LYS A 98 3.40 33.21 9.88
CA LYS A 98 3.48 34.06 11.07
C LYS A 98 4.35 33.39 12.12
N CYS A 99 5.28 34.14 12.70
CA CYS A 99 6.13 33.63 13.76
C CYS A 99 5.33 33.44 15.06
N LYS A 100 5.49 32.28 15.72
CA LYS A 100 4.83 31.97 17.00
C LYS A 100 5.42 32.73 18.20
N HIS A 101 6.62 33.29 18.06
CA HIS A 101 7.34 33.95 19.15
C HIS A 101 7.18 35.47 19.13
N CYS A 102 7.42 36.13 17.99
CA CYS A 102 7.29 37.59 17.88
C CYS A 102 6.01 38.06 17.17
N GLY A 103 5.26 37.16 16.53
CA GLY A 103 4.04 37.51 15.83
C GLY A 103 4.23 38.25 14.50
N SER A 104 5.47 38.45 14.03
CA SER A 104 5.73 39.05 12.71
C SER A 104 5.30 38.12 11.58
N PHE A 105 4.92 38.71 10.44
CA PHE A 105 4.55 37.98 9.23
C PHE A 105 5.79 37.64 8.41
N ILE A 106 5.92 36.37 8.04
CA ILE A 106 7.04 35.87 7.23
C ILE A 106 6.63 35.94 5.77
N ASN A 107 7.05 37.00 5.08
CA ASN A 107 6.91 37.09 3.64
C ASN A 107 8.10 36.38 2.98
N ASN A 108 7.95 35.08 2.67
CA ASN A 108 8.87 34.39 1.76
C ASN A 108 8.68 34.98 0.35
N GLN A 109 9.27 36.15 0.11
CA GLN A 109 9.41 36.75 -1.22
C GLN A 109 10.40 35.88 -2.00
N LYS A 110 9.90 34.85 -2.67
CA LYS A 110 10.64 34.18 -3.72
C LYS A 110 10.63 35.13 -4.93
N SER A 111 11.58 36.06 -4.97
CA SER A 111 11.96 36.71 -6.21
C SER A 111 12.74 35.68 -7.02
N ASP A 112 12.14 35.21 -8.12
CA ASP A 112 12.86 34.47 -9.17
C ASP A 112 14.08 35.25 -9.68
#